data_AF-A0A427AVI4-F1
#
_entry.id   AF-A0A427AVI4-F1
#
_cell.length_a   1.000
_cell.length_b   1.000
_cell.length_c   1.000
_cell.angle_alpha   90.00
_cell.angle_beta   90.00
_cell.angle_gamma   90.00
#
_symmetry.space_group_name_H-M   'P 1'
#
loop_
_entity.id
_entity.type
_entity.pdbx_description
1 polymer ?
#
loop_
_entity_poly.entity_id
_entity_poly.type
_entity_poly.pdbx_seq_one_letter_code
_entity_poly.pdbx_strand_id
1 'polypeptide(L)'
;MANNTDGENYRFGYKASGDASELVRLCREYGLAAFIVSPVMDKNQRSYNGAYRSINSSDKGQVSSTRVRHALALGDVDYVAKLLGRKHRLVLSLDKQFCSQKRILVPRSCMLNQPPKDGAYYNCTVLVDDKLIGPASVVIDTENINIELDDESLEAQDIILDHQFIGIEFG
;
A
#
# COMPACT_ATOMS: atom_id res chain seq x y z
N MET A 1 -22.03 3.17 -26.09
CA MET A 1 -20.67 3.50 -26.57
C MET A 1 -19.68 3.00 -25.54
N ALA A 2 -18.65 2.28 -25.97
CA ALA A 2 -17.57 1.87 -25.08
C ALA A 2 -16.52 2.98 -25.03
N ASN A 3 -16.02 3.28 -23.84
CA ASN A 3 -15.04 4.35 -23.59
C ASN A 3 -13.79 3.72 -22.97
N ASN A 4 -12.62 4.25 -23.32
CA ASN A 4 -11.36 3.90 -22.67
C ASN A 4 -10.82 5.11 -21.90
N THR A 5 -10.35 4.89 -20.67
CA THR A 5 -9.78 5.92 -19.81
C THR A 5 -8.45 5.44 -19.27
N ASP A 6 -7.38 6.15 -19.64
CA ASP A 6 -6.01 5.81 -19.26
C ASP A 6 -5.24 7.04 -18.76
N GLY A 7 -4.16 6.82 -18.02
CA GLY A 7 -3.29 7.89 -17.54
C GLY A 7 -2.34 8.42 -18.61
N GLU A 8 -1.91 9.68 -18.50
CA GLU A 8 -1.00 10.32 -19.46
C GLU A 8 0.35 9.57 -19.65
N ASN A 9 0.84 8.92 -18.59
CA ASN A 9 2.07 8.12 -18.63
C ASN A 9 1.85 6.67 -19.12
N TYR A 10 0.64 6.33 -19.58
CA TYR A 10 0.33 5.00 -20.08
C TYR A 10 1.14 4.67 -21.34
N ARG A 11 1.56 3.41 -21.45
CA ARG A 11 2.28 2.86 -22.60
C ARG A 11 1.74 1.46 -22.92
N PHE A 12 1.63 1.14 -24.20
CA PHE A 12 1.13 -0.14 -24.68
C PHE A 12 1.88 -0.62 -25.94
N GLY A 13 1.51 -1.81 -26.42
CA GLY A 13 2.16 -2.43 -27.58
C GLY A 13 3.51 -3.06 -27.27
N TYR A 14 4.09 -3.70 -28.29
CA TYR A 14 5.38 -4.38 -28.15
C TYR A 14 6.48 -3.39 -27.76
N LYS A 15 7.21 -3.68 -26.68
CA LYS A 15 8.25 -2.81 -26.11
C LYS A 15 7.77 -1.39 -25.73
N ALA A 16 6.50 -1.25 -25.32
CA ALA A 16 5.93 0.04 -24.90
C ALA A 16 6.04 1.13 -26.00
N SER A 17 5.95 0.70 -27.26
CA SER A 17 6.10 1.58 -28.42
C SER A 17 4.97 2.61 -28.54
N GLY A 18 3.78 2.29 -28.03
CA GLY A 18 2.62 3.16 -28.10
C GLY A 18 2.36 3.96 -26.84
N ASP A 19 1.79 5.15 -27.02
CA ASP A 19 1.54 6.13 -25.98
C ASP A 19 0.08 6.63 -25.96
N ALA A 20 -0.25 7.50 -25.02
CA ALA A 20 -1.60 8.06 -24.88
C ALA A 20 -2.13 8.73 -26.17
N SER A 21 -1.26 9.31 -27.01
CA SER A 21 -1.66 9.91 -28.28
C SER A 21 -2.04 8.86 -29.30
N GLU A 22 -1.26 7.77 -29.38
CA GLU A 22 -1.58 6.62 -30.23
C GLU A 22 -2.88 5.93 -29.78
N LEU A 23 -3.13 5.84 -28.47
CA LEU A 23 -4.37 5.30 -27.93
C LEU A 23 -5.58 6.12 -28.39
N VAL A 24 -5.52 7.45 -28.28
CA VAL A 24 -6.59 8.36 -28.73
C VAL A 24 -6.84 8.20 -30.23
N ARG A 25 -5.77 8.08 -31.03
CA ARG A 25 -5.87 7.85 -32.47
C ARG A 25 -6.60 6.54 -32.77
N LEU A 26 -6.17 5.43 -32.15
CA LEU A 26 -6.78 4.12 -32.36
C LEU A 26 -8.23 4.09 -31.90
N CYS A 27 -8.55 4.61 -30.71
CA CYS A 27 -9.93 4.67 -30.23
C CYS A 27 -10.82 5.44 -31.22
N ARG A 28 -10.36 6.57 -31.75
CA ARG A 28 -11.11 7.33 -32.77
C ARG A 28 -11.37 6.51 -34.04
N GLU A 29 -10.37 5.76 -34.52
CA GLU A 29 -10.49 4.92 -35.71
C GLU A 29 -11.56 3.82 -35.56
N TYR A 30 -11.72 3.28 -34.35
CA TYR A 30 -12.70 2.24 -34.05
C TYR A 30 -14.03 2.77 -33.47
N GLY A 31 -14.27 4.09 -33.52
CA GLY A 31 -15.52 4.69 -33.02
C GLY A 31 -15.67 4.67 -31.48
N LEU A 32 -14.55 4.59 -30.76
CA LEU A 32 -14.46 4.63 -29.30
C LEU A 32 -14.02 6.03 -28.83
N ALA A 33 -14.50 6.44 -27.67
CA ALA A 33 -13.98 7.63 -27.00
C ALA A 33 -12.80 7.24 -26.09
N ALA A 34 -11.73 8.03 -26.14
CA ALA A 34 -10.58 7.91 -25.24
C ALA A 34 -10.48 9.16 -24.35
N PHE A 35 -10.27 8.96 -23.05
CA PHE A 35 -10.05 10.02 -22.07
C PHE A 35 -8.69 9.84 -21.43
N ILE A 36 -7.80 10.80 -21.63
CA ILE A 36 -6.47 10.79 -21.02
C ILE A 36 -6.50 11.64 -19.75
N VAL A 37 -6.20 11.01 -18.62
CA VAL A 37 -6.19 11.65 -17.30
C VAL A 37 -4.78 12.12 -16.96
N SER A 38 -4.64 13.40 -16.63
CA SER A 38 -3.37 13.99 -16.20
C SER A 38 -2.86 13.38 -14.88
N PRO A 39 -1.53 13.34 -14.65
CA PRO A 39 -0.95 12.83 -13.42
C PRO A 39 -1.47 13.58 -12.19
N VAL A 40 -1.79 12.83 -11.13
CA VAL A 40 -2.12 13.41 -9.83
C VAL A 40 -0.83 13.87 -9.17
N MET A 41 -0.74 15.16 -8.86
CA MET A 41 0.44 15.76 -8.25
C MET A 41 0.43 15.58 -6.74
N ASP A 42 1.59 15.26 -6.17
CA ASP A 42 1.77 15.21 -4.73
C ASP A 42 1.71 16.62 -4.15
N LYS A 43 0.72 16.85 -3.28
CA LYS A 43 0.48 18.14 -2.61
C LYS A 43 1.42 18.34 -1.43
N ASN A 44 2.02 17.28 -0.90
CA ASN A 44 3.03 17.37 0.15
C ASN A 44 4.38 17.64 -0.51
N GLN A 45 4.55 18.86 -0.99
CA GLN A 45 5.85 19.41 -1.38
C GLN A 45 6.69 19.63 -0.11
N ARG A 46 6.94 18.57 0.67
CA ARG A 46 7.91 18.59 1.77
C ARG A 46 9.28 18.77 1.15
N SER A 47 9.64 20.02 0.95
CA SER A 47 11.00 20.46 0.69
C SER A 47 11.78 20.28 1.99
N TYR A 48 12.23 19.06 2.27
CA TYR A 48 13.31 18.90 3.25
C TYR A 48 14.58 19.42 2.57
N ASN A 49 15.04 20.60 2.98
CA ASN A 49 16.27 21.23 2.51
C ASN A 49 16.30 21.62 1.01
N GLY A 50 15.20 22.12 0.43
CA GLY A 50 15.25 22.73 -0.91
C GLY A 50 15.44 21.75 -2.08
N ALA A 51 15.66 20.46 -1.80
CA ALA A 51 15.81 19.41 -2.78
C ALA A 51 14.53 18.59 -2.83
N TYR A 52 13.87 18.62 -3.98
CA TYR A 52 12.93 17.57 -4.36
C TYR A 52 13.70 16.25 -4.24
N ARG A 53 13.26 15.30 -3.39
CA ARG A 53 13.76 13.92 -3.49
C ARG A 53 13.18 13.34 -4.79
N SER A 54 13.76 13.79 -5.90
CA SER A 54 13.64 13.15 -7.19
C SER A 54 14.05 11.72 -6.94
N ILE A 55 13.08 10.81 -6.94
CA ILE A 55 13.37 9.40 -6.69
C ILE A 55 14.19 8.89 -7.88
N ASN A 56 13.87 9.38 -9.08
CA ASN A 56 14.57 9.15 -10.34
C ASN A 56 14.51 10.39 -11.24
N SER A 57 15.35 10.46 -12.27
CA SER A 57 15.37 11.56 -13.25
C SER A 57 14.06 11.81 -13.99
N SER A 58 13.12 10.84 -13.99
CA SER A 58 11.78 10.97 -14.58
C SER A 58 10.69 11.36 -13.59
N ASP A 59 11.02 11.56 -12.32
CA ASP A 59 10.06 11.91 -11.26
C ASP A 59 9.72 13.41 -11.31
N LYS A 60 8.49 13.71 -11.74
CA LYS A 60 8.04 15.09 -12.03
C LYS A 60 7.25 15.77 -10.92
N GLY A 61 6.96 15.12 -9.80
CA GLY A 61 5.97 15.68 -8.87
C GLY A 61 4.89 14.70 -8.44
N GLN A 62 4.72 13.63 -9.20
CA GLN A 62 3.46 12.90 -9.23
C GLN A 62 3.36 11.83 -8.16
N VAL A 63 2.14 11.62 -7.68
CA VAL A 63 1.78 10.43 -6.91
C VAL A 63 2.00 9.22 -7.81
N SER A 64 2.88 8.32 -7.38
CA SER A 64 3.25 7.14 -8.14
C SER A 64 3.55 5.97 -7.22
N SER A 65 3.37 4.74 -7.71
CA SER A 65 3.68 3.54 -6.93
C SER A 65 5.14 3.52 -6.49
N THR A 66 6.08 3.97 -7.33
CA THR A 66 7.51 4.07 -6.98
C THR A 66 7.72 4.93 -5.72
N ARG A 67 7.01 6.05 -5.62
CA ARG A 67 7.06 6.94 -4.47
C ARG A 67 6.47 6.34 -3.20
N VAL A 68 5.34 5.65 -3.32
CA VAL A 68 4.75 4.90 -2.22
C VAL A 68 5.72 3.83 -1.70
N ARG A 69 6.31 3.03 -2.59
CA ARG A 69 7.28 1.98 -2.20
C ARG A 69 8.52 2.57 -1.52
N HIS A 70 9.01 3.70 -2.02
CA HIS A 70 10.14 4.41 -1.43
C HIS A 70 9.81 4.97 -0.04
N ALA A 71 8.64 5.57 0.14
CA ALA A 71 8.19 6.06 1.44
C ALA A 71 8.00 4.90 2.46
N LEU A 72 7.44 3.76 2.02
CA LEU A 72 7.37 2.53 2.83
C LEU A 72 8.76 2.05 3.25
N ALA A 73 9.73 2.01 2.32
CA ALA A 73 11.10 1.59 2.60
C ALA A 73 11.83 2.52 3.60
N LEU A 74 11.40 3.78 3.70
CA LEU A 74 11.88 4.73 4.71
C LEU A 74 11.15 4.60 6.06
N GLY A 75 10.00 3.93 6.09
CA GLY A 75 9.13 3.83 7.28
C GLY A 75 8.22 5.04 7.50
N ASP A 76 8.09 5.95 6.52
CA ASP A 76 7.25 7.14 6.63
C ASP A 76 5.78 6.82 6.30
N VAL A 77 5.11 6.12 7.23
CA VAL A 77 3.73 5.65 7.08
C VAL A 77 2.71 6.79 6.96
N ASP A 78 2.98 7.94 7.59
CA ASP A 78 2.14 9.14 7.47
C ASP A 78 2.17 9.70 6.05
N TYR A 79 3.36 9.79 5.45
CA TYR A 79 3.49 10.25 4.09
C TYR A 79 2.89 9.25 3.09
N VAL A 80 3.07 7.94 3.33
CA VAL A 80 2.38 6.91 2.55
C VAL A 80 0.87 7.10 2.61
N ALA A 81 0.31 7.37 3.80
CA ALA A 81 -1.13 7.56 3.95
C ALA A 81 -1.65 8.75 3.13
N LYS A 82 -0.86 9.83 3.07
CA LYS A 82 -1.19 11.01 2.24
C LYS A 82 -1.12 10.73 0.75
N LEU A 83 -0.15 9.92 0.30
CA LEU A 83 -0.01 9.53 -1.10
C LEU A 83 -1.14 8.58 -1.53
N LEU A 84 -1.56 7.67 -0.66
CA LEU A 84 -2.64 6.71 -0.92
C LEU A 84 -4.04 7.31 -0.70
N GLY A 85 -4.15 8.39 0.07
CA GLY A 85 -5.44 8.94 0.52
C GLY A 85 -6.12 8.10 1.62
N ARG A 86 -5.41 7.12 2.19
CA ARG A 86 -5.88 6.21 3.26
C ARG A 86 -4.68 5.63 4.01
N LYS A 87 -4.87 5.11 5.22
CA LYS A 87 -3.81 4.41 5.96
C LYS A 87 -3.23 3.25 5.14
N HIS A 88 -1.92 3.02 5.27
CA HIS A 88 -1.31 1.82 4.67
C HIS A 88 -1.81 0.60 5.41
N ARG A 89 -2.25 -0.42 4.67
CA ARG A 89 -2.70 -1.69 5.23
C ARG A 89 -1.75 -2.80 4.81
N LEU A 90 -1.02 -3.39 5.75
CA LEU A 90 -0.28 -4.64 5.54
C LEU A 90 -1.26 -5.79 5.68
N VAL A 91 -1.30 -6.69 4.70
CA VAL A 91 -2.18 -7.86 4.71
C VAL A 91 -1.36 -9.12 4.90
N LEU A 92 -1.75 -9.93 5.87
CA LEU A 92 -1.11 -11.18 6.24
C LEU A 92 -2.10 -12.34 6.05
N SER A 93 -1.61 -13.47 5.55
CA SER A 93 -2.33 -14.74 5.57
C SER A 93 -1.93 -15.52 6.80
N LEU A 94 -2.87 -15.87 7.68
CA LEU A 94 -2.59 -16.58 8.93
C LEU A 94 -3.24 -17.95 9.01
N ASP A 95 -2.50 -18.83 9.68
CA ASP A 95 -3.01 -20.05 10.26
C ASP A 95 -3.02 -19.90 11.79
N LYS A 96 -3.97 -20.54 12.48
CA LYS A 96 -4.20 -20.37 13.92
C LYS A 96 -2.98 -20.68 14.78
N GLN A 97 -2.07 -21.51 14.27
CA GLN A 97 -0.81 -21.90 14.92
C GLN A 97 0.12 -20.73 15.28
N PHE A 98 -0.05 -19.57 14.64
CA PHE A 98 0.78 -18.39 14.89
C PHE A 98 0.25 -17.49 16.02
N CYS A 99 -0.88 -17.86 16.63
CA CYS A 99 -1.55 -17.07 17.65
C CYS A 99 -1.30 -17.64 19.05
N SER A 100 -0.70 -16.82 19.92
CA SER A 100 -0.70 -16.99 21.37
C SER A 100 -1.69 -16.00 21.99
N GLN A 101 -2.18 -16.26 23.20
CA GLN A 101 -3.26 -15.53 23.90
C GLN A 101 -3.47 -14.07 23.45
N LYS A 102 -2.46 -13.20 23.62
CA LYS A 102 -2.53 -11.76 23.22
C LYS A 102 -1.52 -11.37 22.12
N ARG A 103 -0.78 -12.34 21.59
CA ARG A 103 0.36 -12.09 20.69
C ARG A 103 0.29 -12.96 19.46
N ILE A 104 0.41 -12.32 18.30
CA ILE A 104 0.45 -13.00 17.02
C ILE A 104 1.87 -12.86 16.50
N LEU A 105 2.58 -13.98 16.37
CA LEU A 105 3.93 -14.02 15.84
C LEU A 105 3.91 -14.75 14.51
N VAL A 106 4.07 -13.98 13.43
CA VAL A 106 3.92 -14.49 12.07
C VAL A 106 5.21 -14.32 11.28
N PRO A 107 5.64 -15.36 10.55
CA PRO A 107 6.76 -15.22 9.62
C PRO A 107 6.46 -14.19 8.54
N ARG A 108 7.50 -13.49 8.07
CA ARG A 108 7.40 -12.54 6.95
C ARG A 108 6.89 -13.18 5.66
N SER A 109 7.04 -14.48 5.47
CA SER A 109 6.50 -15.19 4.30
C SER A 109 4.97 -15.14 4.21
N CYS A 110 4.27 -14.80 5.31
CA CYS A 110 2.83 -14.63 5.35
C CYS A 110 2.35 -13.28 4.78
N MET A 111 3.25 -12.34 4.47
CA MET A 111 2.89 -11.04 3.92
C MET A 111 2.42 -11.13 2.46
N LEU A 112 1.30 -10.49 2.15
CA LEU A 112 0.73 -10.45 0.80
C LEU A 112 1.07 -9.17 0.04
N ASN A 113 1.57 -8.14 0.73
CA ASN A 113 2.00 -6.87 0.15
C ASN A 113 3.22 -6.30 0.86
N GLN A 114 3.76 -5.19 0.33
CA GLN A 114 4.98 -4.60 0.86
C GLN A 114 4.76 -4.03 2.29
N PRO A 115 5.55 -4.45 3.29
CA PRO A 115 5.49 -3.85 4.62
C PRO A 115 6.20 -2.48 4.64
N PRO A 116 5.90 -1.64 5.64
CA PRO A 116 6.80 -0.56 6.04
C PRO A 116 8.19 -1.08 6.42
N LYS A 117 9.16 -0.16 6.55
CA LYS A 117 10.50 -0.47 7.05
C LYS A 117 10.43 -1.20 8.39
N ASP A 118 11.36 -2.12 8.61
CA ASP A 118 11.53 -2.80 9.89
C ASP A 118 11.66 -1.77 11.04
N GLY A 119 10.97 -2.05 12.14
CA GLY A 119 10.77 -1.12 13.24
C GLY A 119 9.54 -1.43 14.08
N ALA A 120 9.34 -0.63 15.14
CA ALA A 120 8.19 -0.72 16.02
C ALA A 120 7.18 0.38 15.70
N TYR A 121 5.91 0.00 15.63
CA TYR A 121 4.76 0.84 15.30
C TYR A 121 3.69 0.66 16.38
N TYR A 122 3.42 1.71 17.14
CA TYR A 122 2.55 1.63 18.33
C TYR A 122 1.11 2.12 18.10
N ASN A 123 0.87 2.81 16.98
CA ASN A 123 -0.47 3.27 16.62
C ASN A 123 -0.98 2.49 15.41
N CYS A 124 -1.21 1.19 15.63
CA CYS A 124 -1.74 0.31 14.61
C CYS A 124 -3.17 -0.11 14.95
N THR A 125 -3.92 -0.47 13.91
CA THR A 125 -5.26 -1.03 14.04
C THR A 125 -5.31 -2.37 13.34
N VAL A 126 -5.77 -3.41 14.04
CA VAL A 126 -5.87 -4.77 13.50
C VAL A 126 -7.29 -5.02 13.02
N LEU A 127 -7.39 -5.62 11.83
CA LEU A 127 -8.61 -6.07 11.21
C LEU A 127 -8.49 -7.56 10.88
N VAL A 128 -9.56 -8.32 11.07
CA VAL A 128 -9.67 -9.74 10.67
C VAL A 128 -10.85 -9.84 9.71
N ASP A 129 -10.59 -10.29 8.48
CA ASP A 129 -11.60 -10.34 7.40
C ASP A 129 -12.40 -9.02 7.28
N ASP A 130 -11.67 -7.90 7.28
CA ASP A 130 -12.19 -6.51 7.26
C ASP A 130 -13.01 -6.06 8.48
N LYS A 131 -13.13 -6.89 9.53
CA LYS A 131 -13.76 -6.50 10.79
C LYS A 131 -12.71 -5.91 11.73
N LEU A 132 -13.01 -4.71 12.25
CA LEU A 132 -12.18 -4.04 13.23
C LEU A 132 -12.09 -4.87 14.52
N ILE A 133 -10.87 -5.23 14.91
CA ILE A 133 -10.61 -5.92 16.17
C ILE A 133 -10.22 -4.92 17.26
N GLY A 134 -9.24 -4.06 16.98
CA GLY A 134 -8.80 -3.09 17.96
C GLY A 134 -7.42 -2.49 17.69
N PRO A 135 -6.96 -1.61 18.60
CA PRO A 135 -5.62 -1.06 18.56
C PRO A 135 -4.58 -2.13 18.91
N ALA A 136 -3.38 -1.97 18.34
CA ALA A 136 -2.28 -2.90 18.55
C ALA A 136 -0.93 -2.20 18.41
N SER A 137 0.07 -2.81 19.03
CA SER A 137 1.48 -2.54 18.78
C SER A 137 2.06 -3.60 17.85
N VAL A 138 2.80 -3.16 16.83
CA VAL A 138 3.37 -4.04 15.80
C VAL A 138 4.87 -3.81 15.70
N VAL A 139 5.63 -4.89 15.84
CA VAL A 139 7.07 -4.91 15.61
C VAL A 139 7.35 -5.74 14.36
N ILE A 140 8.01 -5.12 13.39
CA ILE A 140 8.44 -5.76 12.16
C ILE A 140 9.96 -5.93 12.23
N ASP A 141 10.44 -7.16 12.24
CA ASP A 141 11.86 -7.49 12.18
C ASP A 141 12.21 -8.22 10.88
N THR A 142 13.45 -8.67 10.72
CA THR A 142 13.94 -9.28 9.47
C THR A 142 13.30 -10.64 9.14
N GLU A 143 12.71 -11.32 10.12
CA GLU A 143 12.19 -12.69 9.99
C GLU A 143 10.70 -12.78 10.26
N ASN A 144 10.20 -11.98 11.21
CA ASN A 144 8.88 -12.08 11.79
C ASN A 144 8.19 -10.72 11.93
N ILE A 145 6.88 -10.80 12.12
CA ILE A 145 6.01 -9.69 12.51
C ILE A 145 5.34 -10.11 13.81
N ASN A 146 5.53 -9.29 14.84
CA ASN A 146 4.96 -9.48 16.16
C ASN A 146 3.86 -8.45 16.37
N ILE A 147 2.65 -8.91 16.61
CA ILE A 147 1.46 -8.08 16.84
C ILE A 147 1.00 -8.34 18.26
N GLU A 148 0.89 -7.27 19.04
CA GLU A 148 0.40 -7.29 20.42
C GLU A 148 -0.87 -6.46 20.49
N LEU A 149 -1.99 -7.09 20.84
CA LEU A 149 -3.28 -6.42 20.98
C LEU A 149 -3.33 -5.66 22.31
N ASP A 150 -3.78 -4.42 22.29
CA ASP A 150 -3.80 -3.59 23.51
C ASP A 150 -5.03 -3.87 24.41
N ASP A 151 -6.05 -4.55 23.89
CA ASP A 151 -7.29 -4.83 24.61
C ASP A 151 -7.17 -6.09 25.49
N GLU A 152 -7.31 -5.90 26.80
CA GLU A 152 -7.28 -6.98 27.81
C GLU A 152 -8.43 -8.00 27.65
N SER A 153 -9.51 -7.62 26.96
CA SER A 153 -10.76 -8.40 26.86
C SER A 153 -10.76 -9.43 25.73
N LEU A 154 -9.83 -9.33 24.78
CA LEU A 154 -9.86 -10.03 23.51
C LEU A 154 -8.64 -10.94 23.34
N GLU A 155 -8.87 -12.26 23.29
CA GLU A 155 -7.82 -13.21 22.98
C GLU A 155 -7.66 -13.39 21.47
N ALA A 156 -6.44 -13.29 20.96
CA ALA A 156 -6.13 -13.47 19.54
C ALA A 156 -6.58 -14.84 19.01
N GLN A 157 -6.57 -15.87 19.87
CA GLN A 157 -6.99 -17.23 19.52
C GLN A 157 -8.50 -17.39 19.35
N ASP A 158 -9.29 -16.55 20.01
CA ASP A 158 -10.76 -16.56 19.91
C ASP A 158 -11.25 -15.86 18.65
N ILE A 159 -10.43 -14.97 18.10
CA ILE A 159 -10.76 -14.13 16.97
C ILE A 159 -10.30 -14.77 15.65
N ILE A 160 -9.14 -15.43 15.67
CA ILE A 160 -8.47 -15.90 14.45
C ILE A 160 -8.80 -17.37 14.19
N LEU A 161 -9.48 -17.63 13.07
CA LEU A 161 -9.68 -18.96 12.51
C LEU A 161 -8.56 -19.31 11.52
N ASP A 162 -8.43 -20.60 11.18
CA ASP A 162 -7.48 -21.03 10.15
C ASP A 162 -7.80 -20.39 8.79
N HIS A 163 -6.75 -19.99 8.06
CA HIS A 163 -6.79 -19.39 6.74
C HIS A 163 -7.51 -18.03 6.64
N GLN A 164 -7.41 -17.21 7.69
CA GLN A 164 -7.92 -15.84 7.68
C GLN A 164 -6.90 -14.82 7.21
N PHE A 165 -7.41 -13.70 6.71
CA PHE A 165 -6.60 -12.54 6.38
C PHE A 165 -6.64 -11.51 7.50
N ILE A 166 -5.46 -11.13 7.98
CA ILE A 166 -5.31 -10.01 8.91
C ILE A 166 -4.83 -8.78 8.16
N GLY A 167 -5.54 -7.68 8.36
CA GLY A 167 -5.12 -6.35 7.97
C GLY A 167 -4.52 -5.61 9.15
N ILE A 168 -3.34 -5.02 8.99
CA ILE A 168 -2.74 -4.09 9.95
C ILE A 168 -2.71 -2.72 9.29
N GLU A 169 -3.47 -1.78 9.83
CA GLU A 169 -3.41 -0.38 9.40
C GLU A 169 -2.42 0.40 10.27
N PHE A 170 -1.48 1.10 9.62
CA PHE A 170 -0.48 1.94 10.29
C PHE A 170 -0.92 3.40 10.26
N GLY A 171 -0.82 4.08 11.40
CA GLY A 171 -1.03 5.52 11.52
C GLY A 171 -2.08 5.91 12.54
#